data_AF-A0A925MC54-F1
#
_entry.id   AF-A0A925MC54-F1
#
_cell.length_a   1.000
_cell.length_b   1.000
_cell.length_c   1.000
_cell.angle_alpha   90.00
_cell.angle_beta   90.00
_cell.angle_gamma   90.00
#
_symmetry.space_group_name_H-M   'P 1'
#
loop_
_entity.id
_entity.type
_entity.pdbx_description
1 polymer ?
#
loop_
_entity_poly.entity_id
_entity_poly.type
_entity_poly.pdbx_seq_one_letter_code
_entity_poly.pdbx_strand_id
1 'polypeptide(L)'
;AVIARACEGCVSFDELRKLGLLGLLDAQLGDQRSLVDRLAPTHLKLPRRGRAPIHYELEQPPWIASRMQDFFGLARAPTVGDGRVPLVLHLLAPNQRPVQVTTDLPGFWIKHYPALRKQLMRRYPRHPWPEDPSALIAGD
;
A
#
# COMPACT_ATOMS: atom_id res chain seq x y z
N ALA A 1 -21.55 17.74 8.78
CA ALA A 1 -22.22 18.62 7.79
C ALA A 1 -22.68 17.85 6.55
N VAL A 2 -21.79 17.14 5.83
CA VAL A 2 -22.14 16.45 4.56
C VAL A 2 -23.22 15.38 4.74
N ILE A 3 -23.03 14.46 5.69
CA ILE A 3 -23.99 13.38 5.95
C ILE A 3 -25.35 13.95 6.36
N ALA A 4 -25.37 14.97 7.24
CA ALA A 4 -26.62 15.61 7.66
C ALA A 4 -27.39 16.19 6.47
N ARG A 5 -26.68 16.90 5.57
CA ARG A 5 -27.27 17.43 4.33
C ARG A 5 -27.68 16.33 3.35
N ALA A 6 -26.95 15.21 3.29
CA ALA A 6 -27.32 14.06 2.47
C ALA A 6 -28.62 13.38 2.95
N CYS A 7 -28.91 13.47 4.25
CA CYS A 7 -30.14 12.95 4.82
C CYS A 7 -31.35 13.87 4.59
N GLU A 8 -31.16 15.13 4.19
CA GLU A 8 -32.27 16.04 3.89
C GLU A 8 -33.09 15.49 2.71
N GLY A 9 -34.36 15.16 2.96
CA GLY A 9 -35.26 14.60 1.95
C GLY A 9 -35.18 13.07 1.80
N CYS A 10 -34.28 12.38 2.50
CA CYS A 10 -34.29 10.91 2.58
C CYS A 10 -35.22 10.47 3.71
N VAL A 11 -36.08 9.48 3.43
CA VAL A 11 -36.97 8.88 4.43
C VAL A 11 -36.53 7.46 4.82
N SER A 12 -35.47 6.93 4.20
CA SER A 12 -34.92 5.62 4.54
C SER A 12 -33.40 5.53 4.33
N PHE A 13 -32.77 4.55 4.99
CA PHE A 13 -31.35 4.24 4.77
C PHE A 13 -31.06 3.73 3.35
N ASP A 14 -32.04 3.14 2.68
CA ASP A 14 -31.87 2.65 1.31
C ASP A 14 -31.71 3.80 0.31
N GLU A 15 -32.51 4.86 0.46
CA GLU A 15 -32.37 6.10 -0.31
C GLU A 15 -31.01 6.76 -0.07
N LEU A 16 -30.58 6.86 1.19
CA LEU A 16 -29.27 7.41 1.52
C LEU A 16 -28.11 6.60 0.93
N ARG A 17 -28.23 5.26 0.89
CA ARG A 17 -27.23 4.40 0.22
C ARG A 17 -27.20 4.64 -1.29
N LYS A 18 -28.36 4.80 -1.92
CA LYS A 18 -28.48 5.09 -3.36
C LYS A 18 -27.84 6.41 -3.77
N LEU A 19 -27.80 7.40 -2.87
CA LEU A 19 -27.11 8.67 -3.12
C LEU A 19 -25.58 8.53 -3.26
N GLY A 20 -24.99 7.46 -2.74
CA GLY A 20 -23.55 7.20 -2.83
C GLY A 20 -22.73 8.22 -2.03
N LEU A 21 -22.54 7.96 -0.73
CA LEU A 21 -21.90 8.91 0.19
C LEU A 21 -20.50 9.39 -0.27
N LEU A 22 -19.72 8.52 -0.91
CA LEU A 22 -18.41 8.90 -1.46
C LEU A 22 -18.55 9.96 -2.56
N GLY A 23 -19.53 9.83 -3.45
CA GLY A 23 -19.78 10.83 -4.49
C GLY A 23 -20.17 12.20 -3.93
N LEU A 24 -20.89 12.22 -2.80
CA LEU A 24 -21.23 13.47 -2.12
C LEU A 24 -20.02 14.12 -1.44
N LEU A 25 -19.14 13.33 -0.84
CA LEU A 25 -17.87 13.82 -0.29
C LEU A 25 -16.96 14.36 -1.41
N ASP A 26 -16.89 13.63 -2.52
CA ASP A 26 -16.09 14.02 -3.69
C ASP A 26 -16.58 15.34 -4.30
N ALA A 27 -17.89 15.52 -4.40
CA ALA A 27 -18.49 16.77 -4.88
C ALA A 27 -18.16 17.97 -3.97
N GLN A 28 -17.99 17.75 -2.66
CA GLN A 28 -17.55 18.82 -1.75
C GLN A 28 -16.08 19.17 -1.87
N LEU A 29 -15.23 18.21 -2.24
CA LEU A 29 -13.80 18.45 -2.40
C LEU A 29 -13.51 19.32 -3.64
N GLY A 30 -14.35 19.24 -4.68
CA GLY A 30 -14.17 20.01 -5.92
C GLY A 30 -12.75 19.87 -6.47
N ASP A 31 -12.08 21.00 -6.71
CA ASP A 31 -10.70 21.05 -7.23
C ASP A 31 -9.68 20.34 -6.31
N GLN A 32 -9.96 20.26 -5.00
CA GLN A 32 -9.09 19.59 -4.03
C GLN A 32 -9.06 18.07 -4.22
N ARG A 33 -10.03 17.49 -4.94
CA ARG A 33 -10.05 16.04 -5.20
C ARG A 33 -8.76 15.57 -5.91
N SER A 34 -8.29 16.35 -6.87
CA SER A 34 -7.03 16.07 -7.59
C SER A 34 -5.81 16.06 -6.66
N LEU A 35 -5.82 16.91 -5.62
CA LEU A 35 -4.77 16.95 -4.61
C LEU A 35 -4.82 15.70 -3.73
N VAL A 36 -6.02 15.24 -3.34
CA VAL A 36 -6.18 14.00 -2.57
C VAL A 36 -5.68 12.81 -3.38
N ASP A 37 -6.06 12.68 -4.66
CA ASP A 37 -5.63 11.56 -5.50
C ASP A 37 -4.11 11.53 -5.69
N ARG A 38 -3.45 12.71 -5.71
CA ARG A 38 -1.99 12.83 -5.80
C ARG A 38 -1.30 12.53 -4.47
N LEU A 39 -1.77 13.12 -3.38
CA LEU A 39 -1.12 13.07 -2.07
C LEU A 39 -1.41 11.78 -1.30
N ALA A 40 -2.61 11.23 -1.45
CA ALA A 40 -3.08 10.02 -0.79
C ALA A 40 -3.70 9.05 -1.81
N PRO A 41 -2.89 8.54 -2.77
CA PRO A 41 -3.40 7.65 -3.81
C PRO A 41 -3.92 6.34 -3.20
N THR A 42 -4.99 5.79 -3.77
CA THR A 42 -5.54 4.49 -3.29
C THR A 42 -4.60 3.31 -3.57
N HIS A 43 -3.71 3.44 -4.55
CA HIS A 43 -2.82 2.36 -4.98
C HIS A 43 -1.43 2.89 -5.33
N LEU A 44 -0.42 2.06 -5.07
CA LEU A 44 0.95 2.25 -5.52
C LEU A 44 1.29 1.27 -6.66
N LYS A 45 2.12 1.70 -7.62
CA LYS A 45 2.73 0.79 -8.59
C LYS A 45 3.98 0.15 -7.99
N LEU A 46 3.96 -1.17 -7.82
CA LEU A 46 5.12 -1.98 -7.43
C LEU A 46 5.80 -2.60 -8.66
N PRO A 47 7.14 -2.74 -8.67
CA PRO A 47 7.88 -3.23 -9.83
C PRO A 47 7.37 -4.56 -10.40
N ARG A 48 7.04 -5.54 -9.54
CA ARG A 48 6.69 -6.91 -9.97
C ARG A 48 5.21 -7.29 -9.81
N ARG A 49 4.36 -6.42 -9.27
CA ARG A 49 2.93 -6.67 -9.03
C ARG A 49 2.01 -5.78 -9.87
N GLY A 50 2.50 -4.68 -10.41
CA GLY A 50 1.63 -3.65 -10.97
C GLY A 50 1.01 -2.84 -9.82
N ARG A 51 -0.32 -2.87 -9.66
CA ARG A 51 -1.01 -2.04 -8.65
C ARG A 51 -1.15 -2.75 -7.31
N ALA A 52 -0.86 -2.05 -6.21
CA ALA A 52 -1.06 -2.53 -4.86
C ALA A 52 -1.82 -1.52 -3.99
N PRO A 53 -2.83 -1.96 -3.23
CA PRO A 53 -3.64 -1.06 -2.42
C PRO A 53 -2.80 -0.47 -1.29
N ILE A 54 -3.01 0.82 -1.04
CA ILE A 54 -2.50 1.50 0.15
C ILE A 54 -3.65 1.54 1.15
N HIS A 55 -3.35 1.17 2.38
CA HIS A 55 -4.29 1.22 3.47
C HIS A 55 -4.07 2.51 4.26
N TYR A 56 -5.17 3.23 4.49
CA TYR A 56 -5.22 4.43 5.29
C TYR A 56 -6.19 4.19 6.43
N GLU A 57 -5.75 4.45 7.65
CA GLU A 57 -6.58 4.37 8.84
C GLU A 57 -6.30 5.58 9.73
N LEU A 58 -7.31 6.04 10.44
CA LEU A 58 -7.16 7.18 11.35
C LEU A 58 -6.09 6.86 12.40
N GLU A 59 -5.24 7.85 12.68
CA GLU A 59 -4.16 7.76 13.68
C GLU A 59 -3.10 6.68 13.42
N GLN A 60 -3.12 6.04 12.25
CA GLN A 60 -2.11 5.08 11.83
C GLN A 60 -1.33 5.58 10.61
N PRO A 61 -0.02 5.28 10.54
CA PRO A 61 0.74 5.54 9.33
C PRO A 61 0.19 4.69 8.17
N PRO A 62 0.14 5.21 6.94
CA PRO A 62 -0.32 4.43 5.80
C PRO A 62 0.59 3.23 5.55
N TRP A 63 -0.01 2.11 5.17
CA TRP A 63 0.73 0.87 4.96
C TRP A 63 0.34 0.15 3.67
N ILE A 64 1.22 -0.74 3.23
CA ILE A 64 1.02 -1.63 2.09
C ILE A 64 1.36 -3.05 2.50
N ALA A 65 0.44 -3.98 2.22
CA ALA A 65 0.65 -5.40 2.42
C ALA A 65 0.83 -6.09 1.07
N SER A 66 2.01 -6.64 0.84
CA SER A 66 2.31 -7.34 -0.42
C SER A 66 3.41 -8.37 -0.23
N ARG A 67 3.55 -9.28 -1.19
CA ARG A 67 4.61 -10.29 -1.08
C ARG A 67 5.95 -9.59 -1.14
N MET A 68 6.91 -10.06 -0.36
CA MET A 68 8.26 -9.49 -0.34
C MET A 68 8.87 -9.38 -1.74
N GLN A 69 8.61 -10.36 -2.62
CA GLN A 69 9.13 -10.36 -3.98
C GLN A 69 8.60 -9.19 -4.81
N ASP A 70 7.42 -8.67 -4.48
CA ASP A 70 6.82 -7.55 -5.18
C ASP A 70 7.60 -6.23 -4.96
N PHE A 71 8.45 -6.18 -3.93
CA PHE A 71 9.32 -5.06 -3.58
C PHE A 71 10.78 -5.22 -4.05
N PHE A 72 11.15 -6.36 -4.66
CA PHE A 72 12.51 -6.51 -5.21
C PHE A 72 12.77 -5.48 -6.32
N GLY A 73 13.97 -4.92 -6.33
CA GLY A 73 14.37 -3.78 -7.16
C GLY A 73 14.08 -2.41 -6.55
N LEU A 74 13.50 -2.36 -5.35
CA LEU A 74 13.33 -1.10 -4.61
C LEU A 74 14.45 -0.94 -3.58
N ALA A 75 15.28 0.08 -3.80
CA ALA A 75 16.32 0.46 -2.85
C ALA A 75 15.75 1.19 -1.61
N ARG A 76 14.59 1.85 -1.72
CA ARG A 76 13.95 2.62 -0.65
C ARG A 76 12.47 2.30 -0.54
N ALA A 77 11.92 2.48 0.67
CA ALA A 77 10.49 2.35 0.87
C ALA A 77 9.75 3.43 0.08
N PRO A 78 8.65 3.08 -0.61
CA PRO A 78 7.79 4.07 -1.24
C PRO A 78 7.19 5.05 -0.22
N THR A 79 6.90 6.24 -0.69
CA THR A 79 6.36 7.35 0.11
C THR A 79 5.09 7.90 -0.53
N VAL A 80 4.18 8.44 0.28
CA VAL A 80 3.02 9.23 -0.14
C VAL A 80 3.14 10.67 0.37
N GLY A 81 2.18 11.52 0.04
CA GLY A 81 2.17 12.93 0.43
C GLY A 81 3.34 13.71 -0.18
N ASP A 82 3.62 13.50 -1.47
CA ASP A 82 4.75 14.10 -2.19
C ASP A 82 6.10 13.85 -1.50
N GLY A 83 6.33 12.61 -1.04
CA GLY A 83 7.61 12.18 -0.45
C GLY A 83 7.72 12.34 1.07
N ARG A 84 6.69 12.89 1.73
CA ARG A 84 6.76 13.26 3.15
C ARG A 84 6.43 12.11 4.10
N VAL A 85 5.58 11.18 3.67
CA VAL A 85 5.07 10.11 4.53
C VAL A 85 5.56 8.76 4.01
N PRO A 86 6.50 8.10 4.70
CA PRO A 86 6.93 6.75 4.31
C PRO A 86 5.80 5.75 4.54
N LEU A 87 5.63 4.81 3.60
CA LEU A 87 4.72 3.69 3.80
C LEU A 87 5.33 2.66 4.74
N VAL A 88 4.52 2.16 5.66
CA VAL A 88 4.84 0.95 6.41
C VAL A 88 4.67 -0.26 5.48
N LEU A 89 5.69 -1.08 5.35
CA LEU A 89 5.71 -2.24 4.46
C LEU A 89 5.44 -3.51 5.26
N HIS A 90 4.27 -4.11 5.07
CA HIS A 90 3.98 -5.46 5.57
C HIS A 90 4.44 -6.46 4.51
N LEU A 91 5.67 -6.95 4.66
CA LEU A 91 6.30 -7.90 3.75
C LEU A 91 5.74 -9.29 4.02
N LEU A 92 5.04 -9.84 3.03
CA LEU A 92 4.39 -11.14 3.12
C LEU A 92 5.26 -12.24 2.50
N ALA A 93 5.20 -13.44 3.06
CA ALA A 93 5.67 -14.65 2.39
C ALA A 93 4.76 -15.03 1.21
N PRO A 94 5.16 -15.97 0.33
CA PRO A 94 4.32 -16.43 -0.78
C PRO A 94 2.91 -16.88 -0.40
N ASN A 95 2.72 -17.38 0.83
CA ASN A 95 1.42 -17.77 1.38
C ASN A 95 0.61 -16.63 2.01
N GLN A 96 0.97 -15.36 1.73
CA GLN A 96 0.31 -14.14 2.22
C GLN A 96 0.40 -13.92 3.74
N ARG A 97 1.24 -14.66 4.47
CA ARG A 97 1.48 -14.40 5.90
C ARG A 97 2.56 -13.32 6.08
N PRO A 98 2.35 -12.33 6.97
CA PRO A 98 3.38 -11.35 7.31
C PRO A 98 4.63 -12.04 7.86
N VAL A 99 5.79 -11.63 7.38
CA VAL A 99 7.10 -12.11 7.87
C VAL A 99 8.00 -10.99 8.34
N GLN A 100 7.75 -9.75 7.90
CA GLN A 100 8.41 -8.56 8.40
C GLN A 100 7.49 -7.35 8.24
N VAL A 101 7.58 -6.42 9.18
CA VAL A 101 7.04 -5.06 9.05
C VAL A 101 8.21 -4.08 9.10
N THR A 102 8.31 -3.14 8.16
CA THR A 102 9.39 -2.13 8.15
C THR A 102 8.98 -0.84 7.44
N THR A 103 9.51 0.30 7.89
CA THR A 103 9.54 1.56 7.12
C THR A 103 10.92 1.82 6.51
N ASP A 104 11.96 1.13 7.01
CA ASP A 104 13.33 1.19 6.52
C ASP A 104 13.60 -0.05 5.64
N LEU A 105 13.22 0.07 4.37
CA LEU A 105 13.49 -0.96 3.38
C LEU A 105 14.99 -1.22 3.13
N PRO A 106 15.87 -0.18 3.01
CA PRO A 106 17.30 -0.40 2.88
C PRO A 106 17.90 -1.17 4.07
N GLY A 107 17.59 -0.75 5.29
CA GLY A 107 18.08 -1.44 6.49
C GLY A 107 17.55 -2.87 6.62
N PHE A 108 16.32 -3.12 6.17
CA PHE A 108 15.79 -4.48 6.06
C PHE A 108 16.61 -5.35 5.11
N TRP A 109 16.89 -4.87 3.89
CA TRP A 109 17.66 -5.62 2.90
C TRP A 109 19.06 -5.97 3.39
N ILE A 110 19.75 -5.04 4.05
CA ILE A 110 21.12 -5.25 4.51
C ILE A 110 21.17 -6.17 5.74
N LYS A 111 20.30 -5.95 6.73
CA LYS A 111 20.45 -6.54 8.06
C LYS A 111 19.60 -7.78 8.30
N HIS A 112 18.38 -7.82 7.77
CA HIS A 112 17.37 -8.82 8.15
C HIS A 112 17.08 -9.81 7.02
N TYR A 113 17.04 -9.33 5.78
CA TYR A 113 16.74 -10.17 4.63
C TYR A 113 17.67 -11.38 4.47
N PRO A 114 19.00 -11.32 4.69
CA PRO A 114 19.87 -12.49 4.48
C PRO A 114 19.49 -13.70 5.35
N ALA A 115 19.11 -13.46 6.61
CA ALA A 115 18.65 -14.52 7.52
C ALA A 115 17.27 -15.03 7.13
N LEU A 116 16.33 -14.12 6.84
CA LEU A 116 14.97 -14.45 6.46
C LEU A 116 14.90 -15.20 5.12
N ARG A 117 15.74 -14.81 4.16
CA ARG A 117 15.94 -15.46 2.86
C ARG A 117 16.27 -16.94 3.03
N LYS A 118 17.23 -17.29 3.89
CA LYS A 118 17.62 -18.70 4.13
C LYS A 118 16.43 -19.53 4.64
N GLN A 119 15.63 -18.97 5.54
CA GLN A 119 14.44 -19.63 6.08
C GLN A 119 13.35 -19.81 5.01
N LEU A 120 13.05 -18.74 4.27
CA LEU A 120 12.00 -18.73 3.26
C LEU A 120 12.36 -19.56 2.03
N MET A 121 13.62 -19.57 1.60
CA MET A 121 14.10 -20.40 0.49
C MET A 121 13.89 -21.89 0.78
N ARG A 122 14.14 -22.35 2.01
CA ARG A 122 13.87 -23.75 2.42
C ARG A 122 12.38 -24.08 2.37
N ARG A 123 11.53 -23.15 2.79
CA ARG A 123 10.07 -23.35 2.85
C ARG A 123 9.39 -23.18 1.49
N TYR A 124 9.96 -22.35 0.62
CA TYR A 124 9.39 -21.93 -0.66
C TYR A 124 10.48 -21.98 -1.77
N PRO A 125 10.99 -23.18 -2.11
CA PRO A 125 12.15 -23.33 -3.01
C PRO A 125 11.86 -22.96 -4.47
N ARG A 126 10.58 -22.92 -4.88
CA ARG A 126 10.16 -22.55 -6.25
C ARG A 126 10.08 -21.03 -6.48
N HIS A 127 10.30 -20.21 -5.45
CA HIS A 127 10.23 -18.75 -5.56
C HIS A 127 11.63 -18.11 -5.69
N PRO A 128 11.75 -16.97 -6.38
CA PRO A 128 13.03 -16.27 -6.50
C PRO A 128 13.42 -15.62 -5.17
N TRP A 129 14.69 -15.79 -4.81
CA TRP A 129 15.31 -15.27 -3.59
C TRP A 129 16.71 -14.73 -3.92
N PRO A 130 16.82 -13.56 -4.57
CA PRO A 130 18.11 -13.00 -4.99
C PRO A 130 19.01 -12.72 -3.78
N GLU A 131 20.32 -12.69 -4.00
CA GLU A 131 21.27 -12.27 -2.96
C GLU A 131 21.19 -10.76 -2.72
N ASP A 132 21.10 -9.98 -3.79
CA ASP A 132 20.78 -8.55 -3.75
C ASP A 132 19.31 -8.30 -4.16
N PRO A 133 18.40 -8.05 -3.19
CA PRO A 133 17.00 -7.75 -3.48
C PRO A 133 16.77 -6.30 -3.91
N SER A 134 17.76 -5.42 -3.78
CA SER A 134 17.62 -3.98 -4.05
C SER A 134 18.01 -3.59 -5.47
N ALA A 135 18.85 -4.41 -6.12
CA ALA A 135 19.21 -4.23 -7.52
C ALA A 135 17.97 -4.33 -8.43
N LEU A 136 17.87 -3.38 -9.38
CA LEU A 136 16.93 -3.46 -10.49
C LEU A 136 17.21 -4.77 -11.25
N ILE A 137 16.36 -5.78 -11.05
CA ILE A 137 16.34 -6.93 -11.93
C ILE A 137 15.71 -6.43 -13.23
N ALA A 138 16.55 -6.10 -14.22
CA ALA A 138 16.11 -5.90 -15.59
C ALA A 138 15.25 -7.11 -15.96
N GLY A 139 13.99 -6.84 -16.31
CA GLY A 139 13.01 -7.90 -16.55
C GLY A 139 13.42 -8.80 -17.70
N ASP A 140 13.19 -10.09 -17.50
CA ASP A 140 12.94 -11.07 -18.56
C ASP A 140 11.72 -10.66 -19.39
#